data_AF-A0A7K4H8F9-F1
#
_entry.id   AF-A0A7K4H8F9-F1
#
_cell.length_a   1.000
_cell.length_b   1.000
_cell.length_c   1.000
_cell.angle_alpha   90.00
_cell.angle_beta   90.00
_cell.angle_gamma   90.00
#
_symmetry.space_group_name_H-M   'P 1'
#
loop_
_entity.id
_entity.type
_entity.pdbx_description
1 polymer ?
#
loop_
_entity_poly.entity_id
_entity_poly.type
_entity_poly.pdbx_seq_one_letter_code
_entity_poly.pdbx_strand_id
1 'polypeptide(L)'
;MKNCIKYITLISIFVFWLFPCNAEELTIYQIKEQMNIALEDMDNALQKLSEKYDEFKPEHPMGKTLWSALEKSRENIKFIYSSKIIYSELFLSTLEYDTEVFRRFIQFASIGRIPLSISSAVLDASLDLELKSRLIKTSETDQVEVKVNTINKQGEDINNCTVWYVPFIKDDDEHKLKFDRLSTPTTGMIPAGKWLIWTEKKGKLGPKVPFLCGDDGRREREIDIFSPE
;
A
#
# COMPACT_ATOMS: atom_id res chain seq x y z
N MET A 1 11.42 43.33 33.03
CA MET A 1 10.61 42.15 32.65
C MET A 1 10.27 42.02 31.16
N LYS A 2 10.54 43.00 30.27
CA LYS A 2 10.24 42.87 28.83
C LYS A 2 11.28 42.09 27.99
N ASN A 3 12.48 41.82 28.54
CA ASN A 3 13.57 41.17 27.79
C ASN A 3 13.67 39.65 28.00
N CYS A 4 13.17 39.07 29.10
CA CYS A 4 13.20 37.61 29.28
C CYS A 4 12.23 36.89 28.33
N ILE A 5 11.11 37.50 27.98
CA ILE A 5 10.11 36.91 27.07
C ILE A 5 10.70 36.76 25.66
N LYS A 6 11.44 37.75 25.15
CA LYS A 6 12.08 37.66 23.83
C LYS A 6 13.12 36.55 23.73
N TYR A 7 13.91 36.31 24.79
CA TYR A 7 14.90 35.24 24.79
C TYR A 7 14.28 33.85 24.88
N ILE A 8 13.17 33.69 25.61
CA ILE A 8 12.45 32.41 25.68
C ILE A 8 11.82 32.08 24.32
N THR A 9 11.22 33.05 23.62
CA THR A 9 10.66 32.81 22.28
C THR A 9 11.74 32.51 21.23
N LEU A 10 12.92 33.13 21.31
CA LEU A 10 14.02 32.85 20.38
C LEU A 10 14.62 31.45 20.59
N ILE A 11 14.71 30.98 21.83
CA ILE A 11 15.22 29.63 22.15
C ILE A 11 14.24 28.55 21.67
N SER A 12 12.92 28.76 21.82
CA SER A 12 11.92 27.80 21.33
C SER A 12 11.93 27.64 19.81
N ILE A 13 12.20 28.72 19.05
CA ILE A 13 12.30 28.68 17.59
C ILE A 13 13.57 27.95 17.14
N PHE A 14 14.67 28.08 17.89
CA PHE A 14 15.94 27.41 17.58
C PHE A 14 15.90 25.90 17.89
N VAL A 15 15.20 25.48 18.95
CA VAL A 15 15.04 24.05 19.28
C VAL A 15 14.16 23.34 18.23
N PHE A 16 13.15 24.03 17.68
CA PHE A 16 12.32 23.49 16.58
C PHE A 16 13.06 23.37 15.24
N TRP A 17 14.13 24.14 15.05
CA TRP A 17 14.99 24.07 13.85
C TRP A 17 16.13 23.04 13.97
N LEU A 18 16.57 22.74 15.20
CA LEU A 18 17.67 21.80 15.45
C LEU A 18 17.21 20.35 15.61
N PHE A 19 15.92 20.13 15.83
CA PHE A 19 15.30 18.82 15.76
C PHE A 19 14.27 18.84 14.64
N PRO A 20 14.66 18.61 13.37
CA PRO A 20 13.69 18.05 12.45
C PRO A 20 13.10 16.84 13.18
N CYS A 21 11.79 16.87 13.38
CA CYS A 21 11.05 15.71 13.83
C CYS A 21 11.22 14.70 12.68
N ASN A 22 12.34 13.96 12.69
CA ASN A 22 12.44 12.71 11.98
C ASN A 22 11.27 11.92 12.53
N ALA A 23 10.20 11.81 11.75
CA ALA A 23 9.16 10.85 12.03
C ALA A 23 9.92 9.52 12.18
N GLU A 24 9.97 9.00 13.41
CA GLU A 24 10.60 7.72 13.69
C GLU A 24 9.91 6.71 12.77
N GLU A 25 10.69 6.05 11.90
CA GLU A 25 10.18 4.95 11.07
C GLU A 25 9.46 3.96 12.00
N LEU A 26 8.18 3.70 11.72
CA LEU A 26 7.40 2.83 12.59
C LEU A 26 7.97 1.42 12.50
N THR A 27 8.28 0.85 13.66
CA THR A 27 8.66 -0.54 13.76
C THR A 27 7.51 -1.44 13.35
N ILE A 28 7.81 -2.64 12.85
CA ILE A 28 6.80 -3.67 12.55
C ILE A 28 5.84 -3.93 13.72
N TYR A 29 6.30 -3.77 14.97
CA TYR A 29 5.47 -3.91 16.17
C TYR A 29 4.46 -2.79 16.32
N GLN A 30 4.85 -1.54 16.05
CA GLN A 30 3.93 -0.39 16.08
C GLN A 30 2.90 -0.50 14.94
N ILE A 31 3.32 -0.86 13.73
CA ILE A 31 2.40 -1.08 12.60
C ILE A 31 1.41 -2.20 12.94
N LYS A 32 1.88 -3.30 13.56
CA LYS A 32 1.02 -4.39 14.03
C LYS A 32 -0.05 -3.92 15.00
N GLU A 33 0.33 -3.18 16.03
CA GLU A 33 -0.62 -2.67 17.03
C GLU A 33 -1.67 -1.78 16.36
N GLN A 34 -1.21 -0.84 15.54
CA GLN A 34 -2.06 0.09 14.80
C GLN A 34 -3.05 -0.62 13.86
N MET A 35 -2.60 -1.63 13.13
CA MET A 35 -3.44 -2.42 12.22
C MET A 35 -4.49 -3.24 12.99
N ASN A 36 -4.11 -3.88 14.10
CA ASN A 36 -5.07 -4.65 14.91
C ASN A 36 -6.17 -3.75 15.46
N ILE A 37 -5.81 -2.56 15.98
CA ILE A 37 -6.78 -1.56 16.43
C ILE A 37 -7.70 -1.14 15.29
N ALA A 38 -7.15 -0.82 14.11
CA ALA A 38 -7.94 -0.40 12.96
C ALA A 38 -8.93 -1.49 12.49
N LEU A 39 -8.54 -2.76 12.51
CA LEU A 39 -9.43 -3.88 12.16
C LEU A 39 -10.48 -4.17 13.23
N GLU A 40 -10.19 -3.94 14.51
CA GLU A 40 -11.18 -4.05 15.59
C GLU A 40 -12.20 -2.89 15.51
N ASP A 41 -11.74 -1.67 15.31
CA ASP A 41 -12.61 -0.50 15.18
C ASP A 41 -13.47 -0.57 13.91
N MET A 42 -12.94 -1.12 12.81
CA MET A 42 -13.71 -1.31 11.58
C MET A 42 -14.84 -2.34 11.77
N ASP A 43 -14.60 -3.43 12.50
CA ASP A 43 -15.61 -4.43 12.87
C ASP A 43 -16.76 -3.79 13.65
N ASN A 44 -16.40 -3.04 14.70
CA ASN A 44 -17.36 -2.28 15.50
C ASN A 44 -18.15 -1.26 14.65
N ALA A 45 -17.50 -0.62 13.67
CA ALA A 45 -18.16 0.31 12.76
C ALA A 45 -19.12 -0.41 11.79
N LEU A 46 -18.73 -1.54 11.21
CA LEU A 46 -19.57 -2.35 10.34
C LEU A 46 -20.78 -2.92 11.09
N GLN A 47 -20.61 -3.37 12.32
CA GLN A 47 -21.70 -3.82 13.18
C GLN A 47 -22.74 -2.72 13.40
N LYS A 48 -22.31 -1.51 13.76
CA LYS A 48 -23.22 -0.36 13.94
C LYS A 48 -23.93 0.03 12.64
N LEU A 49 -23.25 -0.07 11.50
CA LEU A 49 -23.84 0.24 10.20
C LEU A 49 -24.88 -0.80 9.78
N SER A 50 -24.62 -2.09 10.03
CA SER A 50 -25.54 -3.18 9.67
C SER A 50 -26.85 -3.13 10.45
N GLU A 51 -26.84 -2.58 11.67
CA GLU A 51 -28.03 -2.31 12.47
C GLU A 51 -28.91 -1.20 11.86
N LYS A 52 -28.31 -0.25 11.16
CA LYS A 52 -28.98 0.95 10.64
C LYS A 52 -29.32 0.87 9.15
N TYR A 53 -28.50 0.18 8.37
CA TYR A 53 -28.53 0.20 6.91
C TYR A 53 -28.42 -1.22 6.37
N ASP A 54 -29.45 -1.65 5.63
CA ASP A 54 -29.52 -3.02 5.08
C ASP A 54 -28.35 -3.37 4.17
N GLU A 55 -27.77 -2.39 3.46
CA GLU A 55 -26.69 -2.63 2.51
C GLU A 55 -25.37 -3.13 3.14
N PHE A 56 -25.19 -2.87 4.45
CA PHE A 56 -24.02 -3.29 5.24
C PHE A 56 -24.25 -4.57 6.03
N LYS A 57 -25.45 -5.17 5.94
CA LYS A 57 -25.70 -6.48 6.54
C LYS A 57 -24.92 -7.59 5.85
N PRO A 58 -24.46 -8.63 6.57
CA PRO A 58 -23.70 -9.74 5.99
C PRO A 58 -24.41 -10.48 4.84
N GLU A 59 -25.75 -10.42 4.78
CA GLU A 59 -26.55 -11.05 3.73
C GLU A 59 -26.61 -10.23 2.43
N HIS A 60 -26.40 -8.91 2.51
CA HIS A 60 -26.40 -8.03 1.35
C HIS A 60 -25.05 -8.11 0.61
N PRO A 61 -24.98 -8.03 -0.74
CA PRO A 61 -23.73 -8.19 -1.49
C PRO A 61 -22.58 -7.28 -1.04
N MET A 62 -22.85 -6.00 -0.77
CA MET A 62 -21.85 -5.04 -0.29
C MET A 62 -21.36 -5.42 1.12
N GLY A 63 -22.27 -5.57 2.09
CA GLY A 63 -21.94 -5.99 3.44
C GLY A 63 -21.18 -7.31 3.46
N LYS A 64 -21.65 -8.34 2.77
CA LYS A 64 -20.95 -9.63 2.61
C LYS A 64 -19.49 -9.45 2.18
N THR A 65 -19.26 -8.59 1.20
CA THR A 65 -17.92 -8.36 0.64
C THR A 65 -17.02 -7.65 1.66
N LEU A 66 -17.54 -6.65 2.38
CA LEU A 66 -16.79 -5.92 3.42
C LEU A 66 -16.48 -6.79 4.65
N TRP A 67 -17.45 -7.58 5.11
CA TRP A 67 -17.26 -8.53 6.22
C TRP A 67 -16.22 -9.59 5.86
N SER A 68 -16.30 -10.18 4.66
CA SER A 68 -15.31 -11.14 4.19
C SER A 68 -13.92 -10.53 4.04
N ALA A 69 -13.82 -9.29 3.54
CA ALA A 69 -12.57 -8.56 3.45
C ALA A 69 -11.94 -8.34 4.83
N LEU A 70 -12.73 -7.93 5.83
CA LEU A 70 -12.27 -7.74 7.20
C LEU A 70 -11.74 -9.04 7.82
N GLU A 71 -12.48 -10.15 7.69
CA GLU A 71 -12.06 -11.46 8.19
C GLU A 71 -10.74 -11.92 7.57
N LYS A 72 -10.63 -11.85 6.23
CA LYS A 72 -9.40 -12.18 5.51
C LYS A 72 -8.22 -11.31 5.94
N SER A 73 -8.43 -10.00 6.11
CA SER A 73 -7.39 -9.09 6.57
C SER A 73 -6.84 -9.52 7.93
N ARG A 74 -7.72 -9.88 8.88
CA ARG A 74 -7.32 -10.39 10.22
C ARG A 74 -6.49 -11.67 10.14
N GLU A 75 -6.88 -12.60 9.28
CA GLU A 75 -6.13 -13.84 9.08
C GLU A 75 -4.75 -13.58 8.46
N ASN A 76 -4.70 -12.72 7.44
CA ASN A 76 -3.47 -12.40 6.73
C ASN A 76 -2.48 -11.64 7.62
N ILE A 77 -2.93 -10.64 8.38
CA ILE A 77 -2.05 -9.87 9.27
C ILE A 77 -1.51 -10.72 10.43
N LYS A 78 -2.31 -11.64 10.97
CA LYS A 78 -1.86 -12.59 12.01
C LYS A 78 -0.68 -13.39 11.49
N PHE A 79 -0.75 -13.85 10.24
CA PHE A 79 0.35 -14.57 9.63
C PHE A 79 1.58 -13.67 9.41
N ILE A 80 1.41 -12.51 8.75
CA ILE A 80 2.48 -11.55 8.47
C ILE A 80 3.25 -11.28 9.78
N TYR A 81 2.57 -10.81 10.82
CA TYR A 81 3.24 -10.45 12.08
C TYR A 81 3.77 -11.63 12.92
N SER A 82 3.42 -12.87 12.56
CA SER A 82 3.97 -14.08 13.21
C SER A 82 5.20 -14.64 12.48
N SER A 83 5.43 -14.21 11.24
CA SER A 83 6.58 -14.67 10.46
C SER A 83 7.88 -14.10 11.01
N LYS A 84 8.98 -14.82 10.80
CA LYS A 84 10.32 -14.45 11.30
C LYS A 84 11.20 -13.81 10.22
N ILE A 85 10.59 -13.29 9.16
CA ILE A 85 11.36 -12.68 8.07
C ILE A 85 11.72 -11.22 8.41
N ILE A 86 12.72 -10.70 7.71
CA ILE A 86 13.07 -9.29 7.74
C ILE A 86 12.25 -8.60 6.65
N TYR A 87 11.57 -7.52 7.02
CA TYR A 87 10.75 -6.73 6.11
C TYR A 87 11.56 -5.57 5.54
N SER A 88 11.41 -5.32 4.25
CA SER A 88 11.91 -4.09 3.63
C SER A 88 11.11 -2.88 4.10
N GLU A 89 11.76 -1.72 4.13
CA GLU A 89 11.12 -0.44 4.51
C GLU A 89 9.90 -0.14 3.63
N LEU A 90 10.02 -0.36 2.31
CA LEU A 90 8.92 -0.19 1.37
C LEU A 90 7.75 -1.16 1.64
N PHE A 91 8.02 -2.37 2.12
CA PHE A 91 6.94 -3.26 2.54
C PHE A 91 6.21 -2.71 3.77
N LEU A 92 6.95 -2.23 4.77
CA LEU A 92 6.38 -1.64 5.98
C LEU A 92 5.52 -0.41 5.66
N SER A 93 5.98 0.49 4.80
CA SER A 93 5.20 1.67 4.39
C SER A 93 3.90 1.27 3.68
N THR A 94 3.91 0.22 2.86
CA THR A 94 2.67 -0.26 2.24
C THR A 94 1.69 -0.89 3.24
N LEU A 95 2.16 -1.50 4.34
CA LEU A 95 1.29 -1.95 5.43
C LEU A 95 0.65 -0.77 6.18
N GLU A 96 1.37 0.33 6.32
CA GLU A 96 0.80 1.56 6.90
C GLU A 96 -0.29 2.14 6.01
N TYR A 97 -0.10 2.11 4.69
CA TYR A 97 -1.13 2.56 3.75
C TYR A 97 -2.40 1.70 3.85
N ASP A 98 -2.26 0.38 3.94
CA ASP A 98 -3.40 -0.52 4.20
C ASP A 98 -4.08 -0.19 5.53
N THR A 99 -3.29 0.06 6.58
CA THR A 99 -3.81 0.45 7.91
C THR A 99 -4.64 1.74 7.82
N GLU A 100 -4.14 2.73 7.08
CA GLU A 100 -4.82 4.02 6.92
C GLU A 100 -6.13 3.88 6.12
N VAL A 101 -6.22 2.96 5.18
CA VAL A 101 -7.48 2.66 4.48
C VAL A 101 -8.56 2.22 5.47
N PHE A 102 -8.25 1.30 6.40
CA PHE A 102 -9.20 0.87 7.42
C PHE A 102 -9.58 2.02 8.37
N ARG A 103 -8.63 2.87 8.77
CA ARG A 103 -8.90 4.08 9.56
C ARG A 103 -9.83 5.05 8.86
N ARG A 104 -9.61 5.30 7.57
CA ARG A 104 -10.50 6.16 6.78
C ARG A 104 -11.90 5.58 6.70
N PHE A 105 -12.04 4.27 6.54
CA PHE A 105 -13.36 3.63 6.61
C PHE A 105 -14.09 3.96 7.93
N ILE A 106 -13.41 3.83 9.07
CA ILE A 106 -13.97 4.17 10.39
C ILE A 106 -14.39 5.65 10.47
N GLN A 107 -13.55 6.55 9.98
CA GLN A 107 -13.86 7.99 9.95
C GLN A 107 -15.15 8.27 9.16
N PHE A 108 -15.30 7.69 7.97
CA PHE A 108 -16.51 7.84 7.15
C PHE A 108 -17.73 7.13 7.74
N ALA A 109 -17.53 5.96 8.36
CA ALA A 109 -18.59 5.25 9.08
C ALA A 109 -19.16 6.08 10.24
N SER A 110 -18.30 6.82 10.96
CA SER A 110 -18.69 7.64 12.11
C SER A 110 -19.68 8.77 11.74
N ILE A 111 -19.61 9.27 10.50
CA ILE A 111 -20.53 10.28 9.96
C ILE A 111 -21.73 9.65 9.22
N GLY A 112 -21.83 8.32 9.21
CA GLY A 112 -22.93 7.57 8.63
C GLY A 112 -23.01 7.60 7.10
N ARG A 113 -21.91 7.93 6.42
CA ARG A 113 -21.81 7.96 4.95
C ARG A 113 -20.46 7.42 4.52
N ILE A 114 -20.46 6.26 3.86
CA ILE A 114 -19.24 5.67 3.30
C ILE A 114 -19.29 5.84 1.77
N PRO A 115 -18.39 6.65 1.19
CA PRO A 115 -18.25 6.72 -0.25
C PRO A 115 -17.85 5.35 -0.83
N LEU A 116 -18.37 5.03 -2.02
CA LEU A 116 -18.01 3.78 -2.72
C LEU A 116 -16.50 3.62 -2.90
N SER A 117 -15.77 4.72 -3.09
CA SER A 117 -14.30 4.72 -3.19
C SER A 117 -13.61 4.24 -1.92
N ILE A 118 -14.18 4.49 -0.73
CA ILE A 118 -13.63 4.03 0.55
C ILE A 118 -13.92 2.54 0.73
N SER A 119 -15.13 2.09 0.39
CA SER A 119 -15.44 0.65 0.37
C SER A 119 -14.53 -0.10 -0.59
N SER A 120 -14.33 0.43 -1.81
CA SER A 120 -13.40 -0.15 -2.79
C SER A 120 -11.97 -0.22 -2.26
N ALA A 121 -11.49 0.87 -1.63
CA ALA A 121 -10.15 0.90 -1.06
C ALA A 121 -9.96 -0.18 0.02
N VAL A 122 -10.97 -0.44 0.86
CA VAL A 122 -10.93 -1.54 1.84
C VAL A 122 -10.76 -2.90 1.17
N LEU A 123 -11.44 -3.12 0.05
CA LEU A 123 -11.29 -4.37 -0.72
C LEU A 123 -9.89 -4.48 -1.32
N ASP A 124 -9.35 -3.37 -1.83
CA ASP A 124 -8.00 -3.30 -2.36
C ASP A 124 -6.95 -3.58 -1.27
N ALA A 125 -7.07 -2.97 -0.09
CA ALA A 125 -6.18 -3.22 1.05
C ALA A 125 -6.28 -4.67 1.55
N SER A 126 -7.48 -5.25 1.60
CA SER A 126 -7.66 -6.66 1.98
C SER A 126 -6.98 -7.62 0.99
N LEU A 127 -7.12 -7.36 -0.32
CA LEU A 127 -6.43 -8.10 -1.36
C LEU A 127 -4.91 -7.92 -1.26
N ASP A 128 -4.44 -6.70 -0.99
CA ASP A 128 -3.02 -6.40 -0.84
C ASP A 128 -2.40 -7.22 0.31
N LEU A 129 -3.06 -7.25 1.47
CA LEU A 129 -2.67 -8.09 2.61
C LEU A 129 -2.66 -9.59 2.27
N GLU A 130 -3.56 -10.05 1.39
CA GLU A 130 -3.57 -11.43 0.90
C GLU A 130 -2.32 -11.74 0.06
N LEU A 131 -1.95 -10.86 -0.87
CA LEU A 131 -0.75 -10.99 -1.69
C LEU A 131 0.51 -11.04 -0.83
N LYS A 132 0.62 -10.11 0.14
CA LYS A 132 1.70 -10.06 1.13
C LYS A 132 1.80 -11.36 1.93
N SER A 133 0.70 -11.80 2.52
CA SER A 133 0.65 -13.03 3.30
C SER A 133 1.03 -14.26 2.47
N ARG A 134 0.54 -14.34 1.23
CA ARG A 134 0.79 -15.47 0.32
C ARG A 134 2.27 -15.62 -0.04
N LEU A 135 2.94 -14.52 -0.38
CA LEU A 135 4.38 -14.57 -0.68
C LEU A 135 5.18 -15.00 0.55
N ILE A 136 4.90 -14.43 1.72
CA ILE A 136 5.61 -14.78 2.96
C ILE A 136 5.37 -16.26 3.31
N LYS A 137 4.13 -16.77 3.17
CA LYS A 137 3.78 -18.18 3.40
C LYS A 137 4.56 -19.14 2.52
N THR A 138 4.69 -18.80 1.24
CA THR A 138 5.18 -19.73 0.21
C THR A 138 6.68 -19.63 0.06
N SER A 139 7.20 -18.42 0.19
CA SER A 139 8.54 -18.05 -0.23
C SER A 139 9.35 -17.37 0.87
N GLU A 140 8.84 -17.22 2.09
CA GLU A 140 9.60 -16.69 3.24
C GLU A 140 10.34 -15.37 2.94
N THR A 141 9.73 -14.52 2.12
CA THR A 141 10.24 -13.21 1.74
C THR A 141 9.07 -12.25 1.54
N ASP A 142 9.34 -10.97 1.67
CA ASP A 142 8.40 -9.89 1.37
C ASP A 142 8.57 -9.33 -0.03
N GLN A 143 9.61 -9.73 -0.79
CA GLN A 143 9.95 -9.16 -2.09
C GLN A 143 9.99 -10.20 -3.22
N VAL A 144 9.64 -9.75 -4.42
CA VAL A 144 9.75 -10.49 -5.67
C VAL A 144 10.78 -9.81 -6.55
N GLU A 145 11.68 -10.59 -7.14
CA GLU A 145 12.53 -10.16 -8.25
C GLU A 145 11.66 -10.06 -9.51
N VAL A 146 11.36 -8.83 -9.92
CA VAL A 146 10.51 -8.56 -11.07
C VAL A 146 11.37 -8.18 -12.27
N LYS A 147 11.32 -9.01 -13.30
CA LYS A 147 11.92 -8.76 -14.61
C LYS A 147 10.87 -8.14 -15.53
N VAL A 148 11.15 -6.94 -16.02
CA VAL A 148 10.25 -6.17 -16.88
C VAL A 148 10.82 -6.07 -18.28
N ASN A 149 10.08 -6.59 -19.25
CA ASN A 149 10.28 -6.30 -20.67
C ASN A 149 9.33 -5.19 -21.09
N THR A 150 9.77 -4.36 -22.02
CA THR A 150 8.94 -3.29 -22.59
C THR A 150 8.68 -3.59 -24.04
N ILE A 151 7.41 -3.69 -24.41
CA ILE A 151 6.97 -4.12 -25.74
C ILE A 151 6.11 -3.05 -26.42
N ASN A 152 6.07 -3.03 -27.75
CA ASN A 152 5.10 -2.24 -28.50
C ASN A 152 3.78 -2.99 -28.67
N LYS A 153 2.83 -2.41 -29.42
CA LYS A 153 1.51 -3.02 -29.69
C LYS A 153 1.61 -4.28 -30.55
N GLN A 154 2.73 -4.48 -31.24
CA GLN A 154 3.03 -5.64 -32.08
C GLN A 154 3.77 -6.75 -31.30
N GLY A 155 4.12 -6.50 -30.04
CA GLY A 155 4.86 -7.43 -29.19
C GLY A 155 6.37 -7.41 -29.41
N GLU A 156 6.90 -6.41 -30.11
CA GLU A 156 8.35 -6.26 -30.33
C GLU A 156 9.00 -5.56 -29.14
N ASP A 157 10.22 -5.96 -28.79
CA ASP A 157 10.99 -5.38 -27.69
C ASP A 157 11.40 -3.94 -27.98
N ILE A 158 11.14 -3.07 -27.02
CA ILE A 158 11.36 -1.64 -27.10
C ILE A 158 12.36 -1.18 -26.05
N ASN A 159 13.57 -0.89 -26.49
CA ASN A 159 14.66 -0.54 -25.58
C ASN A 159 14.54 0.89 -25.03
N ASN A 160 15.26 1.13 -23.93
CA ASN A 160 15.48 2.44 -23.30
C ASN A 160 14.22 3.08 -22.71
N CYS A 161 13.32 2.27 -22.15
CA CYS A 161 12.19 2.76 -21.36
C CYS A 161 12.55 2.81 -19.86
N THR A 162 12.19 3.91 -19.20
CA THR A 162 12.16 3.97 -17.73
C THR A 162 10.94 3.22 -17.25
N VAL A 163 11.09 2.33 -16.27
CA VAL A 163 9.97 1.62 -15.65
C VAL A 163 9.66 2.25 -14.31
N TRP A 164 8.42 2.67 -14.14
CA TRP A 164 7.88 3.31 -12.94
C TRP A 164 6.86 2.41 -12.28
N TYR A 165 6.79 2.48 -10.95
CA TYR A 165 5.79 1.78 -10.16
C TYR A 165 5.39 2.57 -8.93
N VAL A 166 4.19 2.32 -8.41
CA VAL A 166 3.65 2.95 -7.21
C VAL A 166 2.65 2.02 -6.51
N PRO A 167 2.52 2.03 -5.18
CA PRO A 167 1.47 1.28 -4.50
C PRO A 167 0.10 1.68 -5.04
N PHE A 168 -0.77 0.70 -5.30
CA PHE A 168 -2.06 0.95 -5.98
C PHE A 168 -2.96 1.96 -5.24
N ILE A 169 -2.85 1.99 -3.91
CA ILE A 169 -3.59 2.89 -3.01
C ILE A 169 -3.00 4.31 -2.90
N LYS A 170 -1.84 4.56 -3.52
CA LYS A 170 -1.10 5.83 -3.49
C LYS A 170 -0.72 6.30 -4.90
N ASP A 171 -1.68 6.32 -5.83
CA ASP A 171 -1.42 6.73 -7.21
C ASP A 171 -1.13 8.24 -7.36
N ASP A 172 0.01 8.68 -6.85
CA ASP A 172 0.50 10.05 -6.85
C ASP A 172 2.01 10.12 -7.17
N ASP A 173 2.51 11.32 -7.44
CA ASP A 173 3.91 11.53 -7.82
C ASP A 173 4.88 11.43 -6.62
N GLU A 174 4.39 11.55 -5.39
CA GLU A 174 5.22 11.51 -4.17
C GLU A 174 5.69 10.09 -3.86
N HIS A 175 4.84 9.09 -4.12
CA HIS A 175 5.13 7.68 -3.83
C HIS A 175 5.70 6.92 -5.03
N LYS A 176 5.88 7.61 -6.16
CA LYS A 176 6.34 7.02 -7.42
C LYS A 176 7.81 6.61 -7.34
N LEU A 177 8.07 5.34 -7.64
CA LEU A 177 9.40 4.72 -7.65
C LEU A 177 9.78 4.29 -9.06
N LYS A 178 11.09 4.22 -9.36
CA LYS A 178 11.61 3.72 -10.64
C LYS A 178 12.53 2.53 -10.44
N PHE A 179 12.61 1.71 -11.47
CA PHE A 179 13.69 0.74 -11.61
C PHE A 179 15.01 1.48 -11.90
N ASP A 180 16.12 0.94 -11.40
CA ASP A 180 17.43 1.58 -11.50
C ASP A 180 17.97 1.62 -12.94
N ARG A 181 17.63 0.60 -13.73
CA ARG A 181 18.08 0.44 -15.11
C ARG A 181 16.96 0.67 -16.10
N LEU A 182 17.30 1.23 -17.24
CA LEU A 182 16.42 1.24 -18.41
C LEU A 182 16.17 -0.20 -18.86
N SER A 183 14.95 -0.47 -19.31
CA SER A 183 14.51 -1.82 -19.70
C SER A 183 15.04 -2.26 -21.06
N THR A 184 15.38 -3.56 -21.15
CA THR A 184 14.80 -4.62 -22.03
C THR A 184 15.61 -5.93 -21.93
N PRO A 185 15.64 -6.63 -20.77
CA PRO A 185 14.84 -6.42 -19.56
C PRO A 185 15.47 -5.43 -18.58
N THR A 186 14.68 -4.92 -17.63
CA THR A 186 15.19 -4.40 -16.35
C THR A 186 14.69 -5.29 -15.22
N THR A 187 15.43 -5.36 -14.13
CA THR A 187 15.08 -6.19 -12.97
C THR A 187 15.13 -5.35 -11.71
N GLY A 188 14.18 -5.56 -10.80
CA GLY A 188 14.11 -4.86 -9.52
C GLY A 188 13.38 -5.68 -8.48
N MET A 189 13.67 -5.43 -7.20
CA MET A 189 12.98 -6.05 -6.08
C MET A 189 11.74 -5.22 -5.75
N ILE A 190 10.55 -5.81 -5.88
CA ILE A 190 9.28 -5.17 -5.53
C ILE A 190 8.63 -5.95 -4.39
N PRO A 191 8.23 -5.29 -3.28
CA PRO A 191 7.49 -5.97 -2.23
C PRO A 191 6.17 -6.57 -2.74
N ALA A 192 5.74 -7.67 -2.13
CA ALA A 192 4.42 -8.23 -2.38
C ALA A 192 3.33 -7.20 -2.10
N GLY A 193 2.29 -7.22 -2.93
CA GLY A 193 1.20 -6.24 -2.86
C GLY A 193 0.67 -5.89 -4.24
N LYS A 194 -0.27 -4.97 -4.27
CA LYS A 194 -0.93 -4.45 -5.45
C LYS A 194 -0.24 -3.14 -5.86
N TRP A 195 0.28 -3.13 -7.08
CA TRP A 195 1.04 -2.02 -7.63
C TRP A 195 0.37 -1.50 -8.91
N LEU A 196 0.62 -0.25 -9.25
CA LEU A 196 0.52 0.23 -10.62
C LEU A 196 1.93 0.29 -11.19
N ILE A 197 2.10 -0.21 -12.41
CA ILE A 197 3.38 -0.21 -13.12
C ILE A 197 3.20 0.32 -14.54
N TRP A 198 4.15 1.12 -15.02
CA TRP A 198 4.11 1.72 -16.36
C TRP A 198 5.50 2.10 -16.85
N THR A 199 5.56 2.55 -18.09
CA THR A 199 6.81 2.95 -18.75
C THR A 199 6.81 4.43 -19.09
N GLU A 200 8.00 4.99 -19.25
CA GLU A 200 8.22 6.30 -19.82
C GLU A 200 9.32 6.24 -20.88
N LYS A 201 9.11 6.91 -22.01
CA LYS A 201 10.12 7.05 -23.06
C LYS A 201 10.07 8.46 -23.63
N LYS A 202 11.19 9.19 -23.57
CA LYS A 202 11.33 10.56 -24.08
C LYS A 202 10.23 11.51 -23.58
N GLY A 203 9.90 11.43 -22.29
CA GLY A 203 8.86 12.28 -21.65
C GLY A 203 7.41 11.88 -21.95
N LYS A 204 7.17 10.83 -22.74
CA LYS A 204 5.84 10.26 -22.93
C LYS A 204 5.61 9.16 -21.91
N LEU A 205 4.44 9.17 -21.25
CA LEU A 205 4.03 8.16 -20.28
C LEU A 205 3.18 7.08 -20.95
N GLY A 206 3.47 5.82 -20.61
CA GLY A 206 2.68 4.66 -20.99
C GLY A 206 1.46 4.50 -20.09
N PRO A 207 0.55 3.58 -20.45
CA PRO A 207 -0.60 3.28 -19.61
C PRO A 207 -0.16 2.65 -18.28
N LYS A 208 -0.81 3.06 -17.18
CA LYS A 208 -0.66 2.39 -15.88
C LYS A 208 -1.40 1.05 -15.90
N VAL A 209 -0.70 -0.01 -15.55
CA VAL A 209 -1.23 -1.37 -15.51
C VAL A 209 -1.20 -1.87 -14.05
N PRO A 210 -2.29 -2.44 -13.53
CA PRO A 210 -2.27 -3.13 -12.24
C PRO A 210 -1.35 -4.34 -12.27
N PHE A 211 -0.50 -4.48 -11.26
CA PHE A 211 0.44 -5.58 -11.08
C PHE A 211 0.27 -6.19 -9.68
N LEU A 212 -0.10 -7.47 -9.62
CA LEU A 212 -0.34 -8.20 -8.37
C LEU A 212 0.93 -8.91 -7.92
N CYS A 213 1.88 -8.18 -7.38
CA CYS A 213 3.19 -8.71 -6.99
C CYS A 213 3.05 -9.79 -5.89
N GLY A 214 3.58 -11.00 -6.16
CA GLY A 214 3.52 -12.13 -5.23
C GLY A 214 2.21 -12.95 -5.27
N ASP A 215 1.34 -12.72 -6.26
CA ASP A 215 0.06 -13.43 -6.40
C ASP A 215 0.17 -14.96 -6.57
N ASP A 216 1.21 -15.44 -7.24
CA ASP A 216 1.49 -16.86 -7.40
C ASP A 216 2.44 -17.41 -6.32
N GLY A 217 2.81 -16.57 -5.35
CA GLY A 217 3.73 -16.89 -4.26
C GLY A 217 5.17 -17.12 -4.70
N ARG A 218 5.54 -16.85 -5.96
CA ARG A 218 6.91 -17.03 -6.46
C ARG A 218 7.79 -15.84 -6.11
N ARG A 219 9.09 -16.11 -5.92
CA ARG A 219 10.13 -15.11 -5.66
C ARG A 219 10.58 -14.34 -6.90
N GLU A 220 10.25 -14.85 -8.09
CA GLU A 220 10.65 -14.29 -9.36
C GLU A 220 9.43 -14.18 -10.27
N ARG A 221 9.33 -13.06 -11.00
CA ARG A 221 8.26 -12.85 -11.97
C ARG A 221 8.74 -12.06 -13.17
N GLU A 222 8.31 -12.49 -14.34
CA GLU A 222 8.52 -11.76 -15.60
C GLU A 222 7.19 -11.17 -16.09
N ILE A 223 7.24 -9.92 -16.55
CA ILE A 223 6.09 -9.21 -17.10
C ILE A 223 6.48 -8.38 -18.32
N ASP A 224 5.53 -8.24 -19.23
CA ASP A 224 5.63 -7.34 -20.37
C ASP A 224 4.76 -6.10 -20.14
N ILE A 225 5.31 -4.91 -20.39
CA ILE A 225 4.62 -3.63 -20.26
C ILE A 225 4.68 -2.86 -21.56
N PHE A 226 3.57 -2.25 -21.97
CA PHE A 226 3.52 -1.46 -23.19
C PHE A 226 4.38 -0.20 -23.09
N SER A 227 5.15 0.07 -24.15
CA SER A 227 5.89 1.31 -24.37
C SER A 227 4.97 2.46 -24.85
N PRO A 228 5.28 3.73 -24.56
CA PRO A 228 4.47 4.90 -24.95
C PRO A 228 4.81 5.49 -26.33
N GLU A 229 5.54 4.76 -27.16
CA GLU A 229 6.05 5.25 -28.45
C GLU A 229 4.98 5.47 -29.52
#